data_AF-L8JI97-F1
#
_entry.id   AF-L8JI97-F1
#
_cell.length_a   1.000
_cell.length_b   1.000
_cell.length_c   1.000
_cell.angle_alpha   90.00
_cell.angle_beta   90.00
_cell.angle_gamma   90.00
#
_symmetry.space_group_name_H-M   'P 1'
#
loop_
_entity.id
_entity.type
_entity.pdbx_description
1 polymer ?
#
loop_
_entity_poly.entity_id
_entity_poly.type
_entity_poly.pdbx_seq_one_letter_code
_entity_poly.pdbx_strand_id
1 'polypeptide(L)'
;MPATALSGSYQIKSTASSYQGKRNIEIFIENRSIDITTVFSESGLNNIIEVHTKGIIDDNLNGQYSMSITEESYNKGLIFSPEDIRMYNELLSAARKLPGHNKWKVLASTDNYVVVATNQGDGQLMAFNRYHMD
;
A
#
# COMPACT_ATOMS: atom_id res chain seq x y z
N MET A 1 19.96 4.86 4.69
CA MET A 1 19.43 3.48 4.83
C MET A 1 19.77 2.77 3.53
N PRO A 2 20.34 1.55 3.56
CA PRO A 2 20.58 0.77 2.35
C PRO A 2 19.25 0.54 1.60
N ALA A 3 19.33 0.43 0.28
CA ALA A 3 18.17 0.17 -0.56
C ALA A 3 17.46 -1.12 -0.09
N THR A 4 16.14 -1.06 0.10
CA THR A 4 15.33 -2.19 0.56
C THR A 4 14.14 -2.35 -0.35
N ALA A 5 13.93 -3.56 -0.87
CA ALA A 5 12.70 -3.94 -1.57
C ALA A 5 11.82 -4.79 -0.65
N LEU A 6 10.52 -4.49 -0.62
CA LEU A 6 9.51 -5.22 0.14
C LEU A 6 8.35 -5.61 -0.77
N SER A 7 7.74 -6.78 -0.55
CA SER A 7 6.52 -7.16 -1.26
C SER A 7 5.52 -7.85 -0.34
N GLY A 8 4.23 -7.65 -0.60
CA GLY A 8 3.16 -8.24 0.18
C GLY A 8 1.86 -8.30 -0.62
N SER A 9 0.94 -9.15 -0.18
CA SER A 9 -0.41 -9.18 -0.74
C SER A 9 -1.42 -9.55 0.32
N TYR A 10 -2.64 -9.07 0.16
CA TYR A 10 -3.76 -9.48 0.99
C TYR A 10 -5.03 -9.60 0.16
N GLN A 11 -6.00 -10.33 0.72
CA GLN A 11 -7.34 -10.45 0.17
C GLN A 11 -8.35 -9.91 1.18
N ILE A 12 -9.31 -9.13 0.71
CA ILE A 12 -10.47 -8.70 1.48
C ILE A 12 -11.67 -9.48 0.96
N LYS A 13 -12.45 -10.06 1.87
CA LYS A 13 -13.72 -10.71 1.54
C LYS A 13 -14.81 -10.12 2.42
N SER A 14 -15.91 -9.73 1.81
CA SER A 14 -17.09 -9.30 2.57
C SER A 14 -17.74 -10.52 3.23
N THR A 15 -18.15 -10.39 4.48
CA THR A 15 -18.97 -11.39 5.17
C THR A 15 -20.46 -11.25 4.84
N ALA A 16 -20.86 -10.11 4.25
CA ALA A 16 -22.25 -9.76 3.97
C ALA A 16 -22.59 -9.74 2.46
N SER A 17 -21.60 -9.91 1.58
CA SER A 17 -21.80 -9.89 0.12
C SER A 17 -20.79 -10.78 -0.59
N SER A 18 -20.97 -11.02 -1.89
CA SER A 18 -20.04 -11.78 -2.73
C SER A 18 -18.74 -11.03 -3.08
N TYR A 19 -18.54 -9.84 -2.51
CA TYR A 19 -17.37 -9.00 -2.79
C TYR A 19 -16.07 -9.67 -2.31
N GLN A 20 -15.09 -9.74 -3.22
CA GLN A 20 -13.72 -10.15 -2.95
C GLN A 20 -12.76 -9.21 -3.65
N GLY A 21 -11.74 -8.76 -2.95
CA GLY A 21 -10.66 -7.95 -3.47
C GLY A 21 -9.31 -8.57 -3.15
N LYS A 22 -8.35 -8.41 -4.05
CA LYS A 22 -6.94 -8.72 -3.81
C LYS A 22 -6.10 -7.49 -4.13
N ARG A 23 -5.18 -7.18 -3.22
CA ARG A 23 -4.18 -6.12 -3.37
C ARG A 23 -2.79 -6.74 -3.32
N ASN A 24 -1.95 -6.46 -4.30
CA ASN A 24 -0.50 -6.71 -4.23
C ASN A 24 0.20 -5.36 -4.05
N ILE A 25 1.25 -5.34 -3.25
CA ILE A 25 1.99 -4.13 -2.91
C ILE A 25 3.47 -4.46 -3.02
N GLU A 26 4.19 -3.65 -3.78
CA GLU A 26 5.64 -3.65 -3.90
C GLU A 26 6.16 -2.30 -3.44
N ILE A 27 7.21 -2.31 -2.63
CA ILE A 27 7.77 -1.11 -1.99
C ILE A 27 9.27 -1.12 -2.21
N PHE A 28 9.82 -0.02 -2.67
CA PHE A 28 11.25 0.23 -2.71
C PHE A 28 11.57 1.44 -1.83
N ILE A 29 12.58 1.32 -0.97
CA ILE A 29 13.01 2.38 -0.05
C ILE A 29 14.51 2.62 -0.20
N GLU A 30 14.90 3.87 -0.47
CA GLU A 30 16.30 4.29 -0.54
C GLU A 30 16.44 5.72 0.00
N ASN A 31 17.36 5.94 0.95
CA ASN A 31 17.68 7.29 1.46
C ASN A 31 16.47 8.17 1.82
N ARG A 32 15.43 7.55 2.42
CA ARG A 32 14.12 8.12 2.78
C ARG A 32 13.14 8.37 1.63
N SER A 33 13.56 8.17 0.39
CA SER A 33 12.63 8.05 -0.72
C SER A 33 11.93 6.70 -0.65
N ILE A 34 10.63 6.70 -0.92
CA ILE A 34 9.82 5.50 -1.04
C ILE A 34 9.10 5.52 -2.39
N ASP A 35 9.12 4.38 -3.08
CA ASP A 35 8.36 4.11 -4.30
C ASP A 35 7.47 2.90 -4.03
N ILE A 36 6.17 3.03 -4.29
CA ILE A 36 5.17 2.00 -4.01
C ILE A 36 4.41 1.72 -5.30
N THR A 37 4.41 0.46 -5.73
CA THR A 37 3.51 -0.03 -6.76
C THR A 37 2.42 -0.88 -6.10
N THR A 38 1.17 -0.53 -6.35
CA THR A 38 0.02 -1.25 -5.83
C THR A 38 -0.87 -1.73 -6.96
N VAL A 39 -1.16 -3.02 -6.98
CA VAL A 39 -2.02 -3.66 -7.99
C VAL A 39 -3.29 -4.18 -7.34
N PHE A 40 -4.44 -3.75 -7.83
CA PHE A 40 -5.76 -4.16 -7.37
C PHE A 40 -6.43 -5.08 -8.37
N SER A 41 -7.09 -6.11 -7.86
CA SER A 41 -8.02 -6.97 -8.60
C SER A 41 -9.24 -7.22 -7.74
N GLU A 42 -10.44 -7.09 -8.30
CA GLU A 42 -11.70 -7.26 -7.56
C GLU A 42 -12.68 -8.16 -8.31
N SER A 43 -13.43 -8.97 -7.57
CA SER A 43 -14.44 -9.87 -8.10
C SER A 43 -15.57 -9.10 -8.77
N GLY A 44 -15.95 -9.52 -9.99
CA GLY A 44 -16.98 -8.85 -10.78
C GLY A 44 -16.44 -7.79 -11.75
N LEU A 45 -15.12 -7.57 -11.75
CA LEU A 45 -14.44 -6.66 -12.68
C LEU A 45 -13.40 -7.43 -13.47
N ASN A 46 -13.36 -7.22 -14.79
CA ASN A 46 -12.31 -7.75 -15.66
C ASN A 46 -11.02 -6.90 -15.62
N ASN A 47 -10.88 -6.02 -14.61
CA ASN A 47 -9.89 -4.94 -14.63
C ASN A 47 -8.87 -5.07 -13.52
N ILE A 48 -7.65 -4.68 -13.87
CA ILE A 48 -6.55 -4.45 -12.95
C ILE A 48 -6.36 -2.94 -12.87
N ILE A 49 -6.22 -2.42 -11.65
CA ILE A 49 -5.78 -1.04 -11.42
C ILE A 49 -4.38 -1.11 -10.86
N GLU A 50 -3.47 -0.38 -11.48
CA GLU A 50 -2.11 -0.21 -10.99
C GLU A 50 -1.92 1.25 -10.56
N VAL A 51 -1.38 1.43 -9.36
CA VAL A 51 -1.11 2.74 -8.78
C VAL A 51 0.35 2.80 -8.39
N HIS A 52 1.03 3.81 -8.90
CA HIS A 52 2.39 4.13 -8.50
C HIS A 52 2.36 5.36 -7.61
N THR A 53 2.96 5.26 -6.44
CA THR A 53 3.04 6.34 -5.45
C THR A 53 4.49 6.54 -5.06
N LYS A 54 5.00 7.76 -5.21
CA LYS A 54 6.29 8.16 -4.64
C LYS A 54 6.09 9.09 -3.47
N GLY A 55 7.03 9.05 -2.54
CA GLY A 55 7.03 9.96 -1.43
C GLY A 55 8.32 9.96 -0.63
N ILE A 56 8.23 10.62 0.51
CA ILE A 56 9.31 10.72 1.48
C ILE A 56 8.81 10.13 2.80
N ILE A 57 9.63 9.27 3.40
CA ILE A 57 9.38 8.72 4.73
C ILE A 57 10.11 9.52 5.81
N ASP A 58 9.37 9.83 6.86
CA ASP A 58 9.89 10.41 8.10
C ASP A 58 9.82 9.36 9.20
N ASP A 59 10.92 9.18 9.92
CA ASP A 59 10.95 8.34 11.11
C ASP A 59 10.46 9.14 12.32
N ASN A 60 9.47 8.59 13.00
CA ASN A 60 9.03 9.05 14.28
C ASN A 60 9.59 8.11 15.35
N LEU A 61 9.62 8.59 16.61
CA LEU A 61 10.07 7.78 17.73
C LEU A 61 9.28 6.46 17.84
N ASN A 62 9.98 5.39 18.26
CA ASN A 62 9.42 4.06 18.55
C ASN A 62 8.96 3.25 17.32
N GLY A 63 9.71 3.28 16.22
CA GLY A 63 9.44 2.45 15.03
C GLY A 63 8.17 2.85 14.29
N GLN A 64 7.73 4.09 14.46
CA GLN A 64 6.64 4.69 13.72
C GLN A 64 7.20 5.45 12.53
N TYR A 65 6.54 5.34 11.40
CA TYR A 65 6.92 5.99 10.16
C TYR A 65 5.71 6.71 9.61
N SER A 66 5.96 7.84 8.97
CA SER A 66 4.94 8.53 8.20
C SER A 66 5.44 8.82 6.79
N MET A 67 4.53 8.80 5.82
CA MET A 67 4.83 9.16 4.44
C MET A 67 4.07 10.40 4.00
N SER A 68 4.80 11.28 3.34
CA SER A 68 4.26 12.37 2.53
C SER A 68 4.34 11.98 1.06
N ILE A 69 3.21 12.00 0.36
CA ILE A 69 3.13 11.66 -1.07
C ILE A 69 3.64 12.86 -1.89
N THR A 70 4.59 12.63 -2.79
CA THR A 70 5.15 13.66 -3.68
C THR A 70 4.67 13.49 -5.12
N GLU A 71 4.41 12.26 -5.55
CA GLU A 71 3.91 11.94 -6.89
C GLU A 71 2.97 10.74 -6.81
N GLU A 72 1.91 10.74 -7.62
CA GLU A 72 1.03 9.60 -7.76
C GLU A 72 0.47 9.51 -9.18
N SER A 73 0.52 8.32 -9.76
CA SER A 73 -0.03 8.03 -11.07
C SER A 73 -0.86 6.75 -11.05
N TYR A 74 -1.79 6.65 -12.00
CA TYR A 74 -2.75 5.56 -12.07
C TYR A 74 -2.78 5.02 -13.50
N ASN A 75 -2.60 3.71 -13.64
CA ASN A 75 -2.89 3.01 -14.88
C ASN A 75 -4.18 2.19 -14.67
N LYS A 76 -5.23 2.56 -15.41
CA LYS A 76 -6.54 1.94 -15.31
C LYS A 76 -6.74 1.00 -16.49
N GLY A 77 -6.88 -0.30 -16.23
CA GLY A 77 -7.67 -1.15 -17.13
C GLY A 77 -9.12 -0.62 -17.23
N LEU A 78 -9.88 -0.97 -18.26
CA LEU A 78 -11.23 -0.46 -18.60
C LEU A 78 -12.25 -0.45 -17.43
N ILE A 79 -12.24 0.57 -16.57
CA ILE A 79 -13.21 0.70 -15.45
C ILE A 79 -14.55 1.20 -16.00
N PHE A 80 -15.56 0.32 -16.04
CA PHE A 80 -16.93 0.69 -16.41
C PHE A 80 -17.66 1.46 -15.30
N SER A 81 -17.35 1.19 -14.03
CA SER A 81 -17.97 1.86 -12.88
C SER A 81 -16.99 1.96 -11.69
N PRO A 82 -16.40 3.14 -11.41
CA PRO A 82 -15.42 3.32 -10.32
C PRO A 82 -16.00 3.10 -8.91
N GLU A 83 -17.31 3.32 -8.74
CA GLU A 83 -18.03 3.21 -7.47
C GLU A 83 -18.17 1.76 -6.97
N ASP A 84 -17.99 0.78 -7.85
CA ASP A 84 -17.98 -0.65 -7.49
C ASP A 84 -16.63 -1.11 -6.88
N ILE A 85 -15.60 -0.25 -6.88
CA ILE A 85 -14.23 -0.63 -6.50
C ILE A 85 -13.89 -0.13 -5.08
N ARG A 86 -14.26 -0.90 -4.05
CA ARG A 86 -14.11 -0.47 -2.65
C ARG A 86 -12.67 -0.18 -2.24
N MET A 87 -11.69 -0.99 -2.70
CA MET A 87 -10.28 -0.71 -2.38
C MET A 87 -9.74 0.50 -3.16
N TYR A 88 -10.31 0.81 -4.33
CA TYR A 88 -9.93 2.00 -5.10
C TYR A 88 -10.49 3.29 -4.48
N ASN A 89 -11.66 3.24 -3.85
CA ASN A 89 -12.21 4.40 -3.15
C ASN A 89 -11.31 4.87 -1.99
N GLU A 90 -10.57 3.97 -1.34
CA GLU A 90 -9.53 4.35 -0.37
C GLU A 90 -8.44 5.21 -1.04
N LEU A 91 -8.03 4.85 -2.26
CA LEU A 91 -7.03 5.60 -3.02
C LEU A 91 -7.52 6.97 -3.46
N LEU A 92 -8.82 7.14 -3.66
CA LEU A 92 -9.43 8.42 -4.00
C LEU A 92 -9.57 9.36 -2.80
N SER A 93 -9.37 8.88 -1.58
CA SER A 93 -9.50 9.70 -0.37
C SER A 93 -8.50 10.86 -0.38
N ALA A 94 -9.01 12.11 -0.36
CA ALA A 94 -8.16 13.29 -0.29
C ALA A 94 -7.31 13.33 0.99
N ALA A 95 -7.77 12.70 2.08
CA ALA A 95 -7.07 12.68 3.36
C ALA A 95 -5.68 12.02 3.26
N ARG A 96 -5.51 11.01 2.40
CA ARG A 96 -4.21 10.35 2.21
C ARG A 96 -3.14 11.24 1.59
N LYS A 97 -3.54 12.35 0.96
CA LYS A 97 -2.61 13.34 0.38
C LYS A 97 -2.09 14.33 1.43
N LEU A 98 -2.66 14.34 2.63
CA LEU A 98 -2.17 15.18 3.71
C LEU A 98 -0.81 14.67 4.19
N PRO A 99 0.19 15.55 4.36
CA PRO A 99 1.48 15.18 4.93
C PRO A 99 1.32 14.46 6.27
N GLY A 100 2.03 13.34 6.43
CA GLY A 100 1.99 12.56 7.66
C GLY A 100 0.71 11.75 7.91
N HIS A 101 -0.26 11.76 6.99
CA HIS A 101 -1.49 10.97 7.12
C HIS A 101 -1.23 9.48 6.98
N ASN A 102 -0.40 9.08 6.02
CA ASN A 102 -0.05 7.67 5.83
C ASN A 102 0.92 7.26 6.93
N LYS A 103 0.45 6.44 7.87
CA LYS A 103 1.22 6.03 9.04
C LYS A 103 1.44 4.52 9.03
N TRP A 104 2.65 4.14 9.42
CA TRP A 104 3.02 2.75 9.67
C TRP A 104 3.72 2.63 11.01
N LYS A 105 3.47 1.52 11.70
CA LYS A 105 4.22 1.13 12.87
C LYS A 105 4.83 -0.23 12.60
N VAL A 106 6.16 -0.31 12.60
CA VAL A 106 6.87 -1.59 12.52
C VAL A 106 6.68 -2.32 13.84
N LEU A 107 6.08 -3.50 13.77
CA LEU A 107 5.82 -4.36 14.92
C LEU A 107 6.87 -5.47 15.05
N ALA A 108 7.38 -5.96 13.91
CA ALA A 108 8.46 -6.92 13.84
C ALA A 108 9.28 -6.70 12.56
N SER A 109 10.59 -6.92 12.64
CA SER A 109 11.50 -6.81 11.50
C SER A 109 12.56 -7.90 11.63
N THR A 110 12.71 -8.69 10.57
CA THR A 110 13.77 -9.70 10.41
C THR A 110 14.49 -9.45 9.09
N ASP A 111 15.50 -10.27 8.79
CA ASP A 111 16.19 -10.20 7.49
C ASP A 111 15.28 -10.59 6.32
N ASN A 112 14.22 -11.36 6.58
CA ASN A 112 13.35 -11.93 5.55
C ASN A 112 11.99 -11.24 5.44
N TYR A 113 11.53 -10.54 6.48
CA TYR A 113 10.22 -9.90 6.47
C TYR A 113 10.09 -8.74 7.46
N VAL A 114 9.07 -7.91 7.22
CA VAL A 114 8.63 -6.82 8.11
C VAL A 114 7.14 -6.94 8.35
N VAL A 115 6.71 -6.83 9.60
CA VAL A 115 5.29 -6.73 9.97
C VAL A 115 5.00 -5.29 10.37
N VAL A 116 3.97 -4.70 9.77
CA VAL A 116 3.53 -3.34 10.05
C VAL A 116 2.05 -3.28 10.42
N ALA A 117 1.71 -2.38 11.34
CA ALA A 117 0.36 -1.85 11.46
C ALA A 117 0.25 -0.56 10.64
N THR A 118 -0.83 -0.38 9.91
CA THR A 118 -1.10 0.81 9.10
C THR A 118 -2.50 1.35 9.35
N ASN A 119 -2.72 2.63 9.07
CA ASN A 119 -4.06 3.22 8.98
C ASN A 119 -4.67 3.15 7.57
N GLN A 120 -4.00 2.50 6.60
CA GLN A 120 -4.62 2.17 5.32
C GLN A 120 -5.75 1.15 5.50
N GLY A 121 -6.78 1.26 4.65
CA GLY A 121 -7.94 0.37 4.59
C GLY A 121 -8.68 0.22 5.92
N ASP A 122 -8.95 1.33 6.60
CA ASP A 122 -9.55 1.42 7.94
C ASP A 122 -8.75 0.76 9.07
N GLY A 123 -7.45 0.53 8.84
CA GLY A 123 -6.56 -0.05 9.82
C GLY A 123 -6.26 -1.52 9.52
N GLN A 124 -4.99 -1.84 9.24
CA GLN A 124 -4.59 -3.20 8.86
C GLN A 124 -3.24 -3.60 9.45
N LEU A 125 -3.07 -4.92 9.65
CA LEU A 125 -1.78 -5.55 9.90
C LEU A 125 -1.33 -6.24 8.62
N MET A 126 -0.12 -5.93 8.15
CA MET A 126 0.45 -6.49 6.94
C MET A 126 1.84 -7.03 7.21
N ALA A 127 2.16 -8.17 6.59
CA ALA A 127 3.52 -8.69 6.52
C ALA A 127 4.05 -8.51 5.10
N PHE A 128 5.26 -7.99 4.99
CA PHE A 128 5.98 -7.84 3.74
C PHE A 128 7.25 -8.69 3.75
N ASN A 129 7.47 -9.47 2.70
CA ASN A 129 8.75 -10.13 2.47
C ASN A 129 9.81 -9.07 2.15
N ARG A 130 11.03 -9.27 2.62
CA ARG A 130 12.18 -8.39 2.37
C ARG A 130 13.12 -9.04 1.36
N TYR A 131 13.57 -8.23 0.42
CA TYR A 131 14.54 -8.62 -0.60
C TYR A 131 15.75 -7.70 -0.50
N HIS A 132 16.93 -8.31 -0.51
CA HIS A 132 18.22 -7.62 -0.56
C HIS A 132 18.78 -7.74 -1.97
N MET A 133 19.48 -6.71 -2.44
CA MET A 133 20.37 -6.88 -3.59
C MET A 133 21.72 -7.32 -3.04
N ASP A 134 22.18 -8.51 -3.48
CA ASP A 134 23.53 -9.02 -3.21
C ASP A 134 24.60 -8.18 -3.90
#